data_AF-A0A423UW19-F1
#
_entry.id   AF-A0A423UW19-F1
#
_cell.length_a   1.000
_cell.length_b   1.000
_cell.length_c   1.000
_cell.angle_alpha   90.00
_cell.angle_beta   90.00
_cell.angle_gamma   90.00
#
_symmetry.space_group_name_H-M   'P 1'
#
loop_
_entity.id
_entity.type
_entity.pdbx_description
1 polymer ?
#
loop_
_entity_poly.entity_id
_entity_poly.type
_entity_poly.pdbx_seq_one_letter_code
_entity_poly.pdbx_strand_id
1 'polypeptide(L)'
;MTFGFAPSSATSTSASSVSADSVNRLARMLEPAEWASAGIPLLRSPREVVSGLHSRHRPTPATAVVAVLDHEERLTASASFARRSTAAADGWEFRNALLAQLRRVIPHDLRRRTPVRTAVLLYCRE
;
A
#
# COMPACT_ATOMS: atom_id res chain seq x y z
N MET A 1 57.93 -11.26 -20.12
CA MET A 1 57.51 -10.04 -19.40
C MET A 1 56.59 -10.49 -18.28
N THR A 2 57.03 -10.38 -17.03
CA THR A 2 56.27 -10.78 -15.83
C THR A 2 55.84 -9.50 -15.11
N PHE A 3 54.55 -9.37 -14.82
CA PHE A 3 54.03 -8.29 -13.98
C PHE A 3 53.31 -8.93 -12.81
N GLY A 4 53.87 -8.71 -11.62
CA GLY A 4 53.35 -9.23 -10.35
C GLY A 4 52.14 -8.43 -9.86
N PHE A 5 51.17 -9.14 -9.29
CA PHE A 5 50.10 -8.55 -8.51
C PHE A 5 50.52 -8.50 -7.03
N ALA A 6 50.52 -7.31 -6.45
CA ALA A 6 50.61 -7.13 -5.00
C ALA A 6 49.25 -7.38 -4.34
N PRO A 7 49.17 -8.04 -3.17
CA PRO A 7 47.92 -8.14 -2.42
C PRO A 7 47.67 -6.82 -1.68
N SER A 8 46.64 -6.07 -2.07
CA SER A 8 46.15 -4.95 -1.25
C SER A 8 45.33 -5.50 -0.09
N SER A 9 45.76 -5.11 1.10
CA SER A 9 45.24 -5.46 2.41
C SER A 9 43.71 -5.51 2.45
N ALA A 10 43.18 -6.68 2.79
CA ALA A 10 41.80 -6.86 3.22
C ALA A 10 41.60 -6.07 4.52
N THR A 11 41.16 -4.83 4.40
CA THR A 11 40.56 -4.12 5.53
C THR A 11 39.23 -4.80 5.79
N SER A 12 39.24 -5.73 6.75
CA SER A 12 38.07 -6.24 7.44
C SER A 12 37.30 -5.06 8.02
N THR A 13 36.49 -4.43 7.18
CA THR A 13 35.41 -3.58 7.66
C THR A 13 34.30 -4.57 7.91
N SER A 14 34.13 -4.92 9.18
CA SER A 14 32.89 -5.49 9.68
C SER A 14 31.76 -4.55 9.29
N ALA A 15 31.26 -4.69 8.06
CA ALA A 15 29.96 -4.21 7.69
C ALA A 15 29.03 -5.09 8.51
N SER A 16 28.73 -4.62 9.72
CA SER A 16 27.60 -5.07 10.52
C SER A 16 26.49 -5.32 9.52
N SER A 17 26.16 -6.59 9.34
CA SER A 17 25.11 -7.05 8.47
C SER A 17 23.80 -6.54 9.04
N VAL A 18 23.54 -5.24 8.88
CA VAL A 18 22.19 -4.72 8.87
C VAL A 18 21.58 -5.38 7.65
N SER A 19 20.97 -6.54 7.88
CA SER A 19 20.29 -7.32 6.86
C SER A 19 19.52 -6.34 5.98
N ALA A 20 19.70 -6.42 4.66
CA ALA A 20 18.97 -5.56 3.73
C ALA A 20 17.45 -5.61 4.01
N ASP A 21 16.95 -6.71 4.61
CA ASP A 21 15.60 -6.84 5.13
C ASP A 21 15.25 -5.85 6.27
N SER A 22 16.17 -5.58 7.21
CA SER A 22 16.00 -4.61 8.30
C SER A 22 15.99 -3.16 7.79
N VAL A 23 16.88 -2.83 6.85
CA VAL A 23 16.88 -1.50 6.19
C VAL A 23 15.60 -1.32 5.36
N ASN A 24 15.14 -2.37 4.69
CA ASN A 24 13.88 -2.38 3.96
C ASN A 24 12.67 -2.34 4.92
N ARG A 25 12.72 -2.96 6.10
CA ARG A 25 11.66 -2.83 7.14
C ARG A 25 11.55 -1.39 7.66
N LEU A 26 12.66 -0.74 7.97
CA LEU A 26 12.66 0.67 8.40
C LEU A 26 12.16 1.58 7.28
N ALA A 27 12.57 1.37 6.04
CA ALA A 27 12.09 2.12 4.88
C ALA A 27 10.59 1.87 4.54
N ARG A 28 9.96 0.88 5.17
CA ARG A 28 8.54 0.52 4.99
C ARG A 28 7.65 0.98 6.15
N MET A 29 8.23 1.47 7.25
CA MET A 29 7.46 2.09 8.33
C MET A 29 7.57 3.61 8.18
N LEU A 30 6.42 4.25 8.01
CA LEU A 30 6.29 5.69 8.04
C LEU A 30 6.13 6.10 9.50
N GLU A 31 7.02 6.96 10.00
CA GLU A 31 6.85 7.51 11.35
C GLU A 31 5.55 8.34 11.40
N PRO A 32 4.83 8.38 12.54
CA PRO A 32 3.58 9.14 12.64
C PRO A 32 3.74 10.62 12.26
N ALA A 33 4.90 11.22 12.57
CA ALA A 33 5.22 12.59 12.20
C ALA A 33 5.42 12.77 10.68
N GLU A 34 6.04 11.80 10.02
CA GLU A 34 6.17 11.77 8.55
C GLU A 34 4.82 11.54 7.87
N TRP A 35 3.97 10.71 8.46
CA TRP A 35 2.60 10.51 7.99
C TRP A 35 1.77 11.79 8.12
N ALA A 36 1.88 12.49 9.26
CA ALA A 36 1.21 13.76 9.48
C ALA A 36 1.73 14.86 8.54
N SER A 37 3.05 14.91 8.30
CA SER A 37 3.67 15.91 7.41
C SER A 37 3.42 15.63 5.93
N ALA A 38 3.10 14.38 5.56
CA ALA A 38 2.71 14.03 4.19
C ALA A 38 1.41 14.71 3.73
N GLY A 39 0.65 15.34 4.62
CA GLY A 39 -0.50 16.17 4.27
C GLY A 39 -1.60 15.38 3.55
N ILE A 40 -1.78 14.11 3.91
CA ILE A 40 -2.74 13.21 3.27
C ILE A 40 -4.14 13.81 3.44
N PRO A 41 -4.86 14.11 2.34
CA PRO A 41 -6.18 14.73 2.42
C PRO A 41 -7.15 13.85 3.23
N LEU A 42 -7.77 14.45 4.24
CA LEU A 42 -8.86 13.80 4.97
C LEU A 42 -10.14 13.89 4.13
N LEU A 43 -10.97 12.85 4.22
CA LEU A 43 -12.29 12.85 3.60
C LEU A 43 -13.19 13.86 4.31
N ARG A 44 -13.90 14.71 3.56
CA ARG A 44 -14.87 15.68 4.09
C ARG A 44 -16.03 15.01 4.81
N SER A 45 -16.58 13.94 4.23
CA SER A 45 -17.73 13.22 4.80
C SER A 45 -17.55 11.70 4.73
N PRO A 46 -16.79 11.09 5.66
CA PRO A 46 -16.57 9.64 5.67
C PRO A 46 -17.88 8.83 5.76
N ARG A 47 -18.88 9.36 6.47
CA ARG A 47 -20.18 8.69 6.65
C ARG A 47 -20.94 8.55 5.33
N GLU A 48 -20.93 9.59 4.49
CA GLU A 48 -21.55 9.53 3.17
C GLU A 48 -20.84 8.56 2.24
N VAL A 49 -19.50 8.54 2.25
CA VAL A 49 -18.71 7.58 1.48
C VAL A 49 -19.06 6.15 1.88
N VAL A 50 -19.09 5.85 3.17
CA VAL A 50 -19.45 4.52 3.68
C VAL A 50 -20.88 4.16 3.30
N SER A 51 -21.85 5.06 3.52
CA SER A 51 -23.27 4.83 3.20
C SER A 51 -23.48 4.59 1.70
N GLY A 52 -22.82 5.38 0.84
CA GLY A 52 -22.89 5.24 -0.61
C GLY A 52 -22.29 3.92 -1.10
N LEU A 53 -21.12 3.54 -0.58
CA LEU A 53 -20.48 2.26 -0.90
C LEU A 53 -21.30 1.07 -0.41
N HIS A 54 -21.86 1.16 0.81
CA HIS A 54 -22.72 0.11 1.36
C HIS A 54 -23.99 -0.07 0.52
N SER A 55 -24.65 1.04 0.15
CA SER A 55 -25.86 1.01 -0.67
C SER A 55 -25.60 0.42 -2.07
N ARG A 56 -24.44 0.72 -2.65
CA ARG A 56 -24.04 0.24 -3.99
C ARG A 56 -23.60 -1.22 -4.01
N HIS A 57 -22.73 -1.63 -3.08
CA HIS A 57 -22.13 -2.96 -3.09
C HIS A 57 -22.91 -3.99 -2.26
N ARG A 58 -23.80 -3.53 -1.36
CA ARG A 58 -24.52 -4.35 -0.37
C ARG A 58 -23.60 -5.41 0.25
N PRO A 59 -22.45 -4.98 0.80
CA PRO A 59 -21.42 -5.92 1.22
C PRO A 59 -21.92 -6.77 2.38
N THR A 60 -21.67 -8.08 2.30
CA THR A 60 -21.91 -9.02 3.40
C THR A 60 -20.68 -9.06 4.33
N PRO A 61 -20.77 -9.67 5.52
CA PRO A 61 -19.58 -10.09 6.26
C PRO A 61 -18.58 -10.79 5.35
N ALA A 62 -17.29 -10.60 5.64
CA ALA A 62 -16.18 -11.01 4.78
C ALA A 62 -16.09 -10.33 3.39
N THR A 63 -16.83 -9.25 3.11
CA THR A 63 -16.62 -8.44 1.91
C THR A 63 -15.67 -7.27 2.18
N ALA A 64 -14.74 -7.04 1.26
CA ALA A 64 -13.98 -5.80 1.17
C ALA A 64 -14.42 -5.02 -0.07
N VAL A 65 -14.58 -3.71 0.07
CA VAL A 65 -14.92 -2.81 -1.03
C VAL A 65 -13.77 -1.83 -1.21
N VAL A 66 -13.25 -1.77 -2.42
CA VAL A 66 -12.28 -0.76 -2.83
C VAL A 66 -12.98 0.28 -3.70
N ALA A 67 -12.71 1.55 -3.41
CA ALA A 67 -13.28 2.68 -4.11
C ALA A 67 -12.19 3.69 -4.43
N VAL A 68 -12.36 4.41 -5.54
CA VAL A 68 -11.48 5.52 -5.88
C VAL A 68 -12.29 6.78 -6.06
N LEU A 69 -11.87 7.82 -5.35
CA LEU A 69 -12.46 9.14 -5.37
C LEU A 69 -11.59 10.08 -6.20
N ASP A 70 -12.21 11.00 -6.93
CA ASP A 70 -11.49 12.11 -7.54
C ASP A 70 -11.12 13.19 -6.51
N HIS A 71 -10.52 14.27 -7.00
CA HIS A 71 -10.15 15.45 -6.22
C HIS A 71 -11.32 16.19 -5.56
N GLU A 72 -12.56 15.98 -6.02
CA GLU A 72 -13.79 16.52 -5.44
C GLU A 72 -14.48 15.51 -4.51
N GLU A 73 -13.79 14.43 -4.17
CA GLU A 73 -14.31 13.30 -3.37
C GLU A 73 -15.51 12.58 -4.01
N ARG A 74 -15.69 12.68 -5.33
CA ARG A 74 -16.73 11.95 -6.06
C ARG A 74 -16.24 10.57 -6.44
N LEU A 75 -17.14 9.58 -6.31
CA LEU A 75 -16.83 8.18 -6.58
C LEU A 75 -16.65 7.93 -8.08
N THR A 76 -15.40 7.72 -8.50
CA THR A 76 -15.03 7.48 -9.90
C THR A 76 -15.18 6.01 -10.29
N ALA A 77 -14.77 5.11 -9.40
CA ALA A 77 -14.82 3.67 -9.66
C ALA A 77 -14.81 2.90 -8.34
N SER A 78 -15.45 1.73 -8.32
CA SER A 78 -15.48 0.87 -7.14
C SER A 78 -15.63 -0.60 -7.51
N ALA A 79 -15.12 -1.47 -6.65
CA ALA A 79 -15.25 -2.92 -6.79
C ALA A 79 -15.35 -3.56 -5.40
N SER A 80 -16.16 -4.60 -5.28
CA SER A 80 -16.22 -5.47 -4.12
C SER A 80 -15.52 -6.79 -4.41
N PHE A 81 -14.90 -7.37 -3.40
CA PHE A 81 -14.29 -8.69 -3.49
C PHE A 81 -14.46 -9.44 -2.18
N ALA A 82 -14.60 -10.76 -2.30
CA ALA A 82 -14.58 -11.65 -1.16
C ALA A 82 -13.19 -11.59 -0.51
N ARG A 83 -13.17 -11.37 0.80
CA ARG A 83 -11.97 -11.49 1.60
C ARG A 83 -11.62 -12.96 1.73
N ARG A 84 -10.42 -13.33 1.33
CA ARG A 84 -9.89 -14.65 1.70
C ARG A 84 -9.62 -14.65 3.19
N SER A 85 -10.36 -15.47 3.93
CA SER A 85 -10.26 -15.73 5.37
C SER A 85 -9.08 -16.64 5.72
N THR A 86 -8.01 -16.63 4.93
CA THR A 86 -6.88 -17.54 5.13
C THR A 86 -5.91 -16.95 6.14
N ALA A 87 -5.75 -17.71 7.23
CA ALA A 87 -4.82 -17.53 8.33
C ALA A 87 -3.46 -16.97 7.88
N ALA A 88 -2.97 -15.97 8.62
CA ALA A 88 -1.62 -15.41 8.50
C ALA A 88 -1.17 -15.14 7.04
N ALA A 89 -2.02 -14.49 6.23
CA ALA A 89 -1.50 -13.84 5.03
C ALA A 89 -0.54 -12.74 5.49
N ASP A 90 0.76 -12.91 5.24
CA ASP A 90 1.75 -11.86 5.51
C ASP A 90 1.26 -10.54 4.90
N GLY A 91 1.50 -9.41 5.57
CA GLY A 91 1.01 -8.10 5.12
C GLY A 91 1.39 -7.75 3.67
N TRP A 92 2.45 -8.40 3.15
CA TRP A 92 2.86 -8.35 1.76
C TRP A 92 1.84 -8.97 0.78
N GLU A 93 1.31 -10.15 1.09
CA GLU A 93 0.30 -10.82 0.25
C GLU A 93 -1.00 -10.02 0.22
N PHE A 94 -1.43 -9.53 1.37
CA PHE A 94 -2.61 -8.68 1.48
C PHE A 94 -2.46 -7.39 0.65
N ARG A 95 -1.31 -6.71 0.77
CA ARG A 95 -0.99 -5.53 -0.04
C ARG A 95 -1.04 -5.85 -1.53
N ASN A 96 -0.43 -6.96 -1.97
CA ASN A 96 -0.41 -7.31 -3.39
C ASN A 96 -1.81 -7.68 -3.92
N ALA A 97 -2.63 -8.35 -3.12
CA ALA A 97 -4.02 -8.62 -3.45
C ALA A 97 -4.82 -7.31 -3.59
N LEU A 98 -4.65 -6.37 -2.66
CA LEU A 98 -5.29 -5.05 -2.73
C LEU A 98 -4.84 -4.27 -3.98
N LEU A 99 -3.53 -4.24 -4.25
CA LEU A 99 -2.99 -3.59 -5.45
C LEU A 99 -3.47 -4.25 -6.74
N ALA A 100 -3.64 -5.58 -6.77
CA ALA A 100 -4.19 -6.28 -7.93
C ALA A 100 -5.65 -5.86 -8.19
N GLN A 101 -6.46 -5.71 -7.15
CA GLN A 101 -7.82 -5.20 -7.29
C GLN A 101 -7.83 -3.73 -7.72
N LEU A 102 -7.03 -2.87 -7.08
CA LEU A 102 -6.93 -1.45 -7.46
C LEU A 102 -6.52 -1.25 -8.91
N ARG A 103 -5.58 -2.07 -9.43
CA ARG A 103 -5.15 -2.00 -10.84
C ARG A 103 -6.24 -2.36 -11.83
N ARG A 104 -7.23 -3.17 -11.44
CA ARG A 104 -8.40 -3.47 -12.29
C ARG A 104 -9.36 -2.29 -12.35
N VAL A 105 -9.41 -1.50 -11.28
CA VAL A 105 -10.34 -0.37 -11.13
C VAL A 105 -9.74 0.89 -11.75
N ILE A 106 -8.50 1.26 -11.41
CA ILE A 106 -7.77 2.41 -11.99
C ILE A 106 -6.27 2.06 -12.21
N PRO A 107 -5.90 1.51 -13.38
CA PRO A 107 -4.55 0.99 -13.62
C PRO A 107 -3.45 2.07 -13.66
N HIS A 108 -3.74 3.24 -14.22
CA HIS A 108 -2.72 4.25 -14.54
C HIS A 108 -2.30 5.10 -13.34
N ASP A 109 -3.21 5.34 -12.39
CA ASP A 109 -2.97 6.26 -11.29
C ASP A 109 -2.04 5.71 -10.22
N LEU A 110 -2.08 4.40 -9.96
CA LEU A 110 -1.23 3.75 -8.95
C LEU A 110 0.26 3.76 -9.30
N ARG A 111 0.61 4.11 -10.54
CA ARG A 111 2.01 4.19 -11.01
C ARG A 111 2.56 5.62 -10.94
N ARG A 112 1.73 6.62 -10.63
CA ARG A 112 2.17 8.01 -10.56
C ARG A 112 2.98 8.26 -9.29
N ARG A 113 4.05 9.06 -9.41
CA ARG A 113 4.82 9.54 -8.25
C ARG A 113 3.96 10.44 -7.34
N THR A 114 3.06 11.22 -7.94
CA THR A 114 2.08 12.05 -7.24
C THR A 114 0.67 11.50 -7.52
N PRO A 115 0.02 10.84 -6.54
CA PRO A 115 -1.33 10.34 -6.73
C PRO A 115 -2.29 11.52 -6.94
N VAL A 116 -3.21 11.38 -7.90
CA VAL A 116 -4.22 12.41 -8.25
C VAL A 116 -5.62 12.04 -7.75
N ARG A 117 -5.77 10.84 -7.20
CA ARG A 117 -7.03 10.27 -6.72
C ARG A 117 -6.82 9.60 -5.37
N THR A 118 -7.88 9.55 -4.58
CA THR A 118 -7.86 8.96 -3.24
C THR A 118 -8.50 7.57 -3.30
N ALA A 119 -7.76 6.54 -2.92
CA ALA A 119 -8.30 5.19 -2.78
C ALA A 119 -8.82 4.97 -1.35
N VAL A 120 -10.03 4.43 -1.24
CA VAL A 120 -10.68 4.08 0.03
C VAL A 120 -10.90 2.57 0.08
N LEU A 121 -10.59 1.97 1.22
CA LEU A 121 -10.86 0.57 1.52
C LEU A 121 -11.89 0.48 2.63
N LEU A 122 -13.08 -0.03 2.31
CA LEU A 122 -14.12 -0.35 3.28
C LEU A 122 -14.06 -1.85 3.59
N TYR A 123 -14.06 -2.18 4.87
CA TYR A 123 -13.99 -3.54 5.36
C TYR A 123 -15.20 -3.86 6.23
N CYS A 124 -16.04 -4.79 5.77
CA CYS A 124 -17.13 -5.30 6.57
C CYS A 124 -16.58 -6.35 7.55
N ARG A 125 -16.63 -6.01 8.83
CA ARG A 125 -16.33 -6.95 9.91
C ARG A 125 -17.52 -7.90 10.12
N GLU A 126 -17.25 -9.02 10.80
CA GLU A 126 -18.28 -9.98 11.23
C GLU A 126 -19.31 -9.31 12.16
#